data_AF-A0A2D6L7Q5-F1
#
_entry.id   AF-A0A2D6L7Q5-F1
#
_cell.length_a   1.000
_cell.length_b   1.000
_cell.length_c   1.000
_cell.angle_alpha   90.00
_cell.angle_beta   90.00
_cell.angle_gamma   90.00
#
_symmetry.space_group_name_H-M   'P 1'
#
loop_
_entity.id
_entity.type
_entity.pdbx_description
1 polymer ?
#
loop_
_entity_poly.entity_id
_entity_poly.type
_entity_poly.pdbx_seq_one_letter_code
_entity_poly.pdbx_strand_id
1 'polypeptide(L)'
;MCVVLFFSIISFAFAQATTDDVLKRRAQLEEELVGLEARIEVQQVILQEKQRETVSLERDVAIVDAKIQSAELSIRARNLSIQKLGSAIGTKENIIVNLTDKLGREKQSLAQLIRKTRELDAFSLAEVILANKNFSEFFSDADSFNAIKAALQESFEKIELTKDKTNTEKNTLEDKRGEEQDLRQIQELQKRRIEEDKDEKREILEISKGQESIYQNIIANIEKDAATIRTELFVLSGTDAIPFERALELANIASRKTGVRSALVLGVIAQESNLGENVGQCLLTNNPQKGDGKGINTGRIFKQVMKPSRDVDIFLNVVNKLGLNPYGMVVSCPPSYGYGGAMGPAQFIPSTWVLFEDRIAKLSGNSPPDPWNPRDAFIASALLLKDNGAGKGTYTAERLAALRYFAGWKNAKKRAYAFYGDDVMALAAKYQKQIDILQQN
;
A
#
# COMPACT_ATOMS: atom_id res chain seq x y z
N MET A 1 -62.66 24.30 -18.07
CA MET A 1 -61.47 23.92 -18.87
C MET A 1 -60.50 23.23 -17.92
N CYS A 2 -60.52 21.89 -17.84
CA CYS A 2 -59.66 21.10 -16.95
C CYS A 2 -58.33 20.85 -17.63
N VAL A 3 -57.22 21.30 -17.02
CA VAL A 3 -55.86 20.99 -17.47
C VAL A 3 -55.40 19.74 -16.74
N VAL A 4 -55.27 18.63 -17.48
CA VAL A 4 -54.70 17.37 -17.00
C VAL A 4 -53.19 17.41 -17.26
N LEU A 5 -52.40 17.45 -16.19
CA LEU A 5 -50.94 17.36 -16.22
C LEU A 5 -50.53 15.87 -16.21
N PHE A 6 -50.02 15.38 -17.34
CA PHE A 6 -49.43 14.06 -17.49
C PHE A 6 -48.01 14.08 -16.87
N PHE A 7 -47.83 13.39 -15.74
CA PHE A 7 -46.50 13.15 -15.15
C PHE A 7 -45.90 11.89 -15.79
N SER A 8 -44.87 12.06 -16.64
CA SER A 8 -44.14 10.97 -17.27
C SER A 8 -43.12 10.40 -16.27
N ILE A 9 -43.35 9.16 -15.81
CA ILE A 9 -42.43 8.44 -14.92
C ILE A 9 -41.35 7.79 -15.78
N ILE A 10 -40.15 8.36 -15.80
CA ILE A 10 -38.96 7.74 -16.38
C ILE A 10 -38.52 6.61 -15.43
N SER A 11 -38.80 5.38 -15.85
CA SER A 11 -38.29 4.18 -15.16
C SER A 11 -36.83 3.97 -15.54
N PHE A 12 -35.92 4.15 -14.58
CA PHE A 12 -34.53 3.72 -14.70
C PHE A 12 -34.47 2.20 -14.57
N ALA A 13 -34.31 1.50 -15.69
CA ALA A 13 -34.00 0.07 -15.70
C ALA A 13 -32.54 -0.13 -15.26
N PHE A 14 -32.33 -0.67 -14.06
CA PHE A 14 -31.03 -1.20 -13.65
C PHE A 14 -30.78 -2.53 -14.39
N ALA A 15 -29.81 -2.54 -15.30
CA ALA A 15 -29.39 -3.75 -15.99
C ALA A 15 -28.71 -4.73 -14.99
N GLN A 16 -29.36 -5.87 -14.74
CA GLN A 16 -28.73 -7.01 -14.07
C GLN A 16 -27.80 -7.71 -15.06
N ALA A 17 -26.48 -7.60 -14.85
CA ALA A 17 -25.50 -8.41 -15.58
C ALA A 17 -25.68 -9.89 -15.23
N THR A 18 -25.75 -10.76 -16.24
CA THR A 18 -25.92 -12.20 -16.05
C THR A 18 -24.60 -12.87 -15.65
N THR A 19 -24.66 -14.07 -15.04
CA THR A 19 -23.46 -14.85 -14.66
C THR A 19 -22.54 -15.13 -15.85
N ASP A 20 -23.11 -15.29 -17.05
CA ASP A 20 -22.36 -15.51 -18.29
C ASP A 20 -21.57 -14.27 -18.75
N ASP A 21 -22.09 -13.07 -18.53
CA ASP A 21 -21.39 -11.83 -18.87
C ASP A 21 -20.18 -11.59 -17.96
N VAL A 22 -20.29 -11.96 -16.68
CA VAL A 22 -19.18 -11.86 -15.71
C VAL A 22 -18.05 -12.85 -16.06
N LEU A 23 -18.39 -14.05 -16.54
CA LEU A 23 -17.40 -15.05 -16.96
C LEU A 23 -16.68 -14.64 -18.25
N LYS A 24 -17.41 -14.14 -19.26
CA LYS A 24 -16.81 -13.61 -20.49
C LYS A 24 -15.89 -12.42 -20.21
N ARG A 25 -16.31 -11.50 -19.33
CA ARG A 25 -15.48 -10.35 -18.95
C ARG A 25 -14.21 -10.76 -18.22
N ARG A 26 -14.25 -11.79 -17.37
CA ARG A 26 -13.06 -12.33 -16.69
C ARG A 26 -12.07 -12.95 -17.67
N ALA A 27 -12.54 -13.73 -18.65
CA ALA A 27 -11.67 -14.34 -19.66
C ALA A 27 -10.94 -13.28 -20.50
N GLN A 28 -11.64 -12.21 -20.91
CA GLN A 28 -11.03 -11.08 -21.62
C GLN A 28 -9.93 -10.39 -20.80
N LEU A 29 -10.18 -10.11 -19.52
CA LEU A 29 -9.19 -9.49 -18.63
C LEU A 29 -7.95 -10.37 -18.40
N GLU A 30 -8.10 -11.70 -18.44
CA GLU A 30 -6.98 -12.64 -18.31
C GLU A 30 -6.10 -12.65 -19.57
N GLU A 31 -6.72 -12.64 -20.76
CA GLU A 31 -6.00 -12.54 -22.02
C GLU A 31 -5.21 -11.22 -22.14
N GLU A 32 -5.83 -10.10 -21.76
CA GLU A 32 -5.18 -8.79 -21.72
C GLU A 32 -4.00 -8.74 -20.73
N LEU A 33 -4.10 -9.41 -19.57
CA LEU A 33 -3.04 -9.46 -18.57
C LEU A 33 -1.82 -10.23 -19.09
N VAL A 34 -2.03 -11.39 -19.71
CA VAL A 34 -0.95 -12.20 -20.32
C VAL A 34 -0.22 -11.40 -21.40
N GLY A 35 -0.98 -10.69 -22.24
CA GLY A 35 -0.40 -9.83 -23.27
C GLY A 35 0.46 -8.69 -22.70
N LEU A 36 0.06 -8.10 -21.56
CA LEU A 36 0.86 -7.07 -20.88
C LEU A 36 2.11 -7.64 -20.22
N GLU A 37 2.04 -8.81 -19.59
CA GLU A 37 3.18 -9.47 -18.97
C GLU A 37 4.29 -9.78 -19.99
N ALA A 38 3.92 -10.26 -21.18
CA ALA A 38 4.86 -10.49 -22.27
C ALA A 38 5.54 -9.18 -22.74
N ARG A 39 4.80 -8.08 -22.83
CA ARG A 39 5.37 -6.76 -23.19
C ARG A 39 6.34 -6.24 -22.11
N ILE A 40 6.03 -6.47 -20.83
CA ILE A 40 6.94 -6.12 -19.72
C ILE A 40 8.25 -6.90 -19.83
N GLU A 41 8.20 -8.18 -20.20
CA GLU A 41 9.39 -9.00 -20.38
C GLU A 41 10.28 -8.51 -21.54
N VAL A 42 9.68 -8.22 -22.70
CA VAL A 42 10.40 -7.61 -23.83
C VAL A 42 11.06 -6.30 -23.42
N GLN A 43 10.36 -5.46 -22.67
CA GLN A 43 10.89 -4.18 -22.21
C GLN A 43 12.09 -4.35 -21.27
N GLN A 44 12.10 -5.40 -20.45
CA GLN A 44 13.23 -5.71 -19.58
C GLN A 44 14.46 -6.16 -20.36
N VAL A 45 14.28 -6.91 -21.45
CA VAL A 45 15.38 -7.32 -22.33
C VAL A 45 16.01 -6.09 -22.99
N ILE A 46 15.20 -5.19 -23.54
CA ILE A 46 15.67 -3.92 -24.13
C ILE A 46 16.45 -3.10 -23.10
N LEU A 47 15.95 -3.02 -21.87
CA LEU A 47 16.63 -2.30 -20.78
C LEU A 47 18.02 -2.90 -20.49
N GLN A 48 18.13 -4.22 -20.45
CA GLN A 48 19.41 -4.91 -20.20
C GLN A 48 20.41 -4.70 -21.35
N GLU A 49 19.94 -4.71 -22.59
CA GLU A 49 20.79 -4.45 -23.76
C GLU A 49 21.31 -3.01 -23.75
N LYS A 50 20.42 -2.03 -23.53
CA LYS A 50 20.77 -0.61 -23.47
C LYS A 50 21.74 -0.27 -22.34
N GLN A 51 21.66 -0.99 -21.21
CA GLN A 51 22.61 -0.82 -20.10
C GLN A 51 24.03 -1.29 -20.42
N ARG A 52 24.22 -2.15 -21.44
CA ARG A 52 25.54 -2.66 -21.86
C ARG A 52 26.24 -1.78 -22.91
N GLU A 53 25.52 -0.80 -23.47
CA GLU A 53 26.07 0.16 -24.43
C GLU A 53 26.97 1.20 -23.74
N THR A 54 27.95 1.73 -24.50
CA THR A 54 28.89 2.78 -24.07
C THR A 54 28.14 3.98 -23.51
N VAL A 55 28.62 4.58 -22.41
CA VAL A 55 27.91 5.66 -21.71
C VAL A 55 27.82 6.91 -22.61
N SER A 56 26.61 7.20 -23.10
CA SER A 56 26.25 8.46 -23.75
C SER A 56 24.94 9.00 -23.18
N LEU A 57 24.67 10.28 -23.43
CA LEU A 57 23.47 10.93 -22.92
C LEU A 57 22.21 10.42 -23.67
N GLU A 58 22.33 10.10 -24.95
CA GLU A 58 21.30 9.44 -25.76
C GLU A 58 20.97 8.04 -25.23
N ARG A 59 22.00 7.26 -24.86
CA ARG A 59 21.80 5.95 -24.22
C ARG A 59 21.04 6.11 -22.91
N ASP A 60 21.43 7.08 -22.08
CA ASP A 60 20.79 7.34 -20.80
C ASP A 60 19.32 7.75 -20.95
N VAL A 61 19.01 8.60 -21.92
CA VAL A 61 17.62 8.95 -22.27
C VAL A 61 16.86 7.71 -22.74
N ALA A 62 17.46 6.85 -23.57
CA ALA A 62 16.84 5.60 -24.03
C ALA A 62 16.58 4.60 -22.88
N ILE A 63 17.49 4.50 -21.91
CA ILE A 63 17.29 3.68 -20.70
C ILE A 63 16.12 4.24 -19.88
N VAL A 64 16.05 5.56 -19.71
CA VAL A 64 14.97 6.23 -18.98
C VAL A 64 13.63 6.03 -19.69
N ASP A 65 13.57 6.22 -21.01
CA ASP A 65 12.38 5.93 -21.83
C ASP A 65 11.95 4.46 -21.68
N ALA A 66 12.92 3.53 -21.66
CA ALA A 66 12.61 2.13 -21.49
C ALA A 66 12.01 1.81 -20.11
N LYS A 67 12.51 2.46 -19.05
CA LYS A 67 11.95 2.36 -17.69
C LYS A 67 10.54 2.94 -17.60
N ILE A 68 10.27 4.08 -18.24
CA ILE A 68 8.93 4.70 -18.28
C ILE A 68 7.93 3.75 -18.93
N GLN A 69 8.26 3.18 -20.10
CA GLN A 69 7.37 2.23 -20.78
C GLN A 69 7.11 0.98 -19.91
N SER A 70 8.14 0.45 -19.24
CA SER A 70 7.98 -0.68 -18.33
C SER A 70 7.06 -0.33 -17.14
N ALA A 71 7.20 0.88 -16.58
CA ALA A 71 6.35 1.35 -15.49
C ALA A 71 4.89 1.52 -15.95
N GLU A 72 4.65 2.08 -17.14
CA GLU A 72 3.31 2.22 -17.71
C GLU A 72 2.61 0.88 -17.94
N LEU A 73 3.32 -0.09 -18.52
CA LEU A 73 2.78 -1.43 -18.75
C LEU A 73 2.44 -2.11 -17.42
N SER A 74 3.28 -1.94 -16.41
CA SER A 74 3.03 -2.48 -15.07
C SER A 74 1.81 -1.84 -14.40
N ILE A 75 1.65 -0.51 -14.51
CA ILE A 75 0.47 0.21 -13.99
C ILE A 75 -0.81 -0.28 -14.68
N ARG A 76 -0.78 -0.49 -16.01
CA ARG A 76 -1.92 -1.04 -16.76
C ARG A 76 -2.28 -2.45 -16.28
N ALA A 77 -1.29 -3.34 -16.12
CA ALA A 77 -1.52 -4.70 -15.62
C ALA A 77 -2.17 -4.70 -14.23
N ARG A 78 -1.75 -3.78 -13.34
CA ARG A 78 -2.37 -3.63 -12.01
C ARG A 78 -3.79 -3.10 -12.07
N ASN A 79 -4.07 -2.13 -12.94
CA ASN A 79 -5.44 -1.65 -13.12
C ASN A 79 -6.38 -2.79 -13.53
N LEU A 80 -5.95 -3.70 -14.41
CA LEU A 80 -6.72 -4.89 -14.76
C LEU A 80 -6.89 -5.85 -13.58
N SER A 81 -5.83 -6.09 -12.80
CA SER A 81 -5.91 -6.91 -11.57
C SER A 81 -6.91 -6.33 -10.56
N ILE A 82 -6.87 -5.01 -10.32
CA ILE A 82 -7.81 -4.29 -9.45
C ILE A 82 -9.24 -4.42 -9.96
N GLN A 83 -9.47 -4.29 -11.27
CA GLN A 83 -10.80 -4.49 -11.87
C GLN A 83 -11.30 -5.93 -11.66
N LYS A 84 -10.45 -6.93 -11.91
CA LYS A 84 -10.78 -8.35 -11.70
C LYS A 84 -11.15 -8.64 -10.24
N LEU A 85 -10.36 -8.12 -9.30
CA LEU A 85 -10.64 -8.25 -7.87
C LEU A 85 -11.93 -7.53 -7.48
N GLY A 86 -12.17 -6.33 -8.03
CA GLY A 86 -13.41 -5.57 -7.85
C GLY A 86 -14.65 -6.35 -8.31
N SER A 87 -14.62 -6.95 -9.50
CA SER A 87 -15.72 -7.80 -9.99
C SER A 87 -15.94 -9.04 -9.12
N ALA A 88 -14.86 -9.65 -8.61
CA ALA A 88 -14.96 -10.80 -7.71
C ALA A 88 -15.59 -10.42 -6.36
N ILE A 89 -15.21 -9.28 -5.78
CA ILE A 89 -15.81 -8.73 -4.55
C ILE A 89 -17.29 -8.45 -4.75
N GLY A 90 -17.67 -7.75 -5.82
CA GLY A 90 -19.07 -7.45 -6.11
C GLY A 90 -19.92 -8.72 -6.32
N THR A 91 -19.36 -9.78 -6.89
CA THR A 91 -20.04 -11.09 -6.96
C THR A 91 -20.33 -11.66 -5.56
N LYS A 92 -19.37 -11.55 -4.63
CA LYS A 92 -19.51 -12.05 -3.26
C LYS A 92 -20.49 -11.20 -2.45
N GLU A 93 -20.48 -9.88 -2.64
CA GLU A 93 -21.46 -8.96 -2.04
C GLU A 93 -22.89 -9.30 -2.48
N ASN A 94 -23.11 -9.54 -3.78
CA ASN A 94 -24.43 -9.97 -4.28
C ASN A 94 -24.88 -11.30 -3.67
N ILE A 95 -23.96 -12.25 -3.48
CA ILE A 95 -24.28 -13.52 -2.78
C ILE A 95 -24.70 -13.23 -1.34
N ILE A 96 -23.99 -12.37 -0.61
CA ILE A 96 -24.32 -12.01 0.78
C ILE A 96 -25.69 -11.32 0.87
N VAL A 97 -26.01 -10.42 -0.06
CA VAL A 97 -27.33 -9.77 -0.14
C VAL A 97 -28.42 -10.81 -0.37
N ASN A 98 -28.27 -11.68 -1.37
CA ASN A 98 -29.24 -12.73 -1.67
C ASN A 98 -29.46 -13.70 -0.49
N LEU A 99 -28.38 -14.06 0.22
CA LEU A 99 -28.45 -14.89 1.43
C LEU A 99 -29.17 -14.16 2.58
N THR A 100 -28.94 -12.85 2.73
CA THR A 100 -29.60 -12.03 3.76
C THR A 100 -31.09 -11.85 3.47
N ASP A 101 -31.46 -11.67 2.20
CA ASP A 101 -32.87 -11.60 1.79
C ASP A 101 -33.59 -12.94 1.98
N LYS A 102 -32.91 -14.05 1.65
CA LYS A 102 -33.44 -15.39 1.89
C LYS A 102 -33.66 -15.64 3.40
N LEU A 103 -32.67 -15.27 4.23
CA LEU A 103 -32.76 -15.35 5.69
C LEU A 103 -33.95 -14.54 6.22
N GLY A 104 -34.18 -13.34 5.67
CA GLY A 104 -35.32 -12.49 6.01
C GLY A 104 -36.67 -13.16 5.72
N ARG A 105 -36.81 -13.76 4.52
CA ARG A 105 -38.03 -14.49 4.13
C ARG A 105 -38.29 -15.71 5.01
N GLU A 106 -37.26 -16.50 5.28
CA GLU A 106 -37.38 -17.68 6.14
C GLU A 106 -37.74 -17.32 7.59
N LYS A 107 -37.21 -16.20 8.13
CA LYS A 107 -37.61 -15.68 9.44
C LYS A 107 -39.09 -15.26 9.47
N GLN A 108 -39.60 -14.66 8.39
CA GLN A 108 -41.02 -14.31 8.27
C GLN A 108 -41.89 -15.57 8.22
N SER A 109 -41.51 -16.60 7.45
CA SER A 109 -42.21 -17.88 7.41
C SER A 109 -42.22 -18.58 8.76
N LEU A 110 -41.09 -18.61 9.49
CA LEU A 110 -41.02 -19.15 10.84
C LEU A 110 -41.94 -18.39 11.81
N ALA A 111 -41.96 -17.06 11.74
CA ALA A 111 -42.83 -16.24 12.58
C ALA A 111 -44.32 -16.52 12.34
N GLN A 112 -44.73 -16.74 11.08
CA GLN A 112 -46.10 -17.15 10.75
C GLN A 112 -46.42 -18.56 11.28
N LEU A 113 -45.50 -19.51 11.13
CA LEU A 113 -45.61 -20.86 11.68
C LEU A 113 -45.79 -20.86 13.19
N ILE A 114 -45.02 -20.05 13.93
CA ILE A 114 -45.16 -19.94 15.39
C ILE A 114 -46.52 -19.37 15.78
N ARG A 115 -47.03 -18.34 15.06
CA ARG A 115 -48.36 -17.78 15.32
C ARG A 115 -49.46 -18.82 15.07
N LYS A 116 -49.38 -19.56 13.97
CA LYS A 116 -50.34 -20.61 13.62
C LYS A 116 -50.29 -21.79 14.59
N THR A 117 -49.10 -22.20 15.02
CA THR A 117 -48.92 -23.22 16.06
C THR A 117 -49.60 -22.79 17.37
N ARG A 118 -49.40 -21.52 17.79
CA ARG A 118 -50.05 -20.98 18.99
C ARG A 118 -51.58 -20.88 18.86
N GLU A 119 -52.10 -20.53 17.68
CA GLU A 119 -53.54 -20.55 17.40
C GLU A 119 -54.10 -21.98 17.54
N LEU A 120 -53.37 -23.00 17.10
CA LEU A 120 -53.76 -24.40 17.24
C LEU A 120 -53.69 -24.89 18.70
N ASP A 121 -52.65 -24.51 19.45
CA ASP A 121 -52.51 -24.83 20.88
C ASP A 121 -53.56 -24.15 21.77
N ALA A 122 -54.18 -23.07 21.29
CA ALA A 122 -55.20 -22.33 22.03
C ALA A 122 -56.59 -22.96 21.98
N PHE A 123 -56.83 -23.96 21.13
CA PHE A 123 -58.10 -24.69 21.12
C PHE A 123 -58.17 -25.69 22.27
N SER A 124 -59.26 -25.65 23.03
CA SER A 124 -59.52 -26.69 24.03
C SER A 124 -59.94 -28.00 23.35
N LEU A 125 -59.62 -29.15 23.95
CA LEU A 125 -60.03 -30.47 23.45
C LEU A 125 -61.55 -30.56 23.24
N ALA A 126 -62.33 -29.81 24.03
CA ALA A 126 -63.78 -29.70 23.92
C ALA A 126 -64.23 -28.94 22.64
N GLU A 127 -63.52 -27.90 22.22
CA GLU A 127 -63.83 -27.14 21.00
C GLU A 127 -63.51 -27.91 19.71
N VAL A 128 -62.42 -28.70 19.71
CA VAL A 128 -62.05 -29.53 18.54
C VAL A 128 -63.08 -30.64 18.29
N ILE A 129 -63.61 -31.25 19.35
CA ILE A 129 -64.65 -32.28 19.28
C ILE A 129 -66.00 -31.68 18.81
N LEU A 130 -66.36 -30.47 19.26
CA LEU A 130 -67.58 -29.76 18.86
C LEU A 130 -67.53 -29.22 17.42
N ALA A 131 -66.33 -28.93 16.90
CA ALA A 131 -66.14 -28.39 15.55
C ALA A 131 -66.23 -29.44 14.42
N ASN A 132 -66.43 -30.73 14.74
CA ASN A 132 -66.58 -31.82 13.76
C ASN A 132 -65.42 -31.93 12.74
N LYS A 133 -64.20 -31.51 13.13
CA LYS A 133 -63.00 -31.72 12.30
C LYS A 133 -62.40 -33.10 12.57
N ASN A 134 -62.00 -33.81 11.53
CA ASN A 134 -61.37 -35.12 11.65
C ASN A 134 -60.09 -35.00 12.50
N PHE A 135 -60.02 -35.75 13.61
CA PHE A 135 -58.85 -35.79 14.50
C PHE A 135 -57.55 -36.06 13.71
N SER A 136 -57.62 -36.88 12.65
CA SER A 136 -56.50 -37.17 11.76
C SER A 136 -55.92 -35.96 11.01
N GLU A 137 -56.74 -34.96 10.66
CA GLU A 137 -56.27 -33.75 9.96
C GLU A 137 -55.50 -32.84 10.92
N PHE A 138 -55.94 -32.73 12.17
CA PHE A 138 -55.28 -31.93 13.20
C PHE A 138 -53.87 -32.43 13.53
N PHE A 139 -53.68 -33.75 13.69
CA PHE A 139 -52.36 -34.33 13.94
C PHE A 139 -51.45 -34.28 12.70
N SER A 140 -52.01 -34.39 11.50
CA SER A 140 -51.27 -34.24 10.24
C SER A 140 -50.71 -32.83 10.05
N ASP A 141 -51.44 -31.80 10.48
CA ASP A 141 -51.00 -30.40 10.42
C ASP A 141 -49.86 -30.11 11.39
N ALA A 142 -49.91 -30.68 12.60
CA ALA A 142 -48.87 -30.51 13.62
C ALA A 142 -47.53 -31.14 13.22
N ASP A 143 -47.54 -32.36 12.66
CA ASP A 143 -46.33 -33.02 12.17
C ASP A 143 -45.72 -32.27 10.97
N SER A 144 -46.58 -31.76 10.07
CA SER A 144 -46.16 -30.93 8.94
C SER A 144 -45.47 -29.64 9.41
N PHE A 145 -45.99 -28.99 10.45
CA PHE A 145 -45.37 -27.78 11.00
C PHE A 145 -44.02 -28.05 11.67
N ASN A 146 -43.89 -29.16 12.39
CA ASN A 146 -42.62 -29.58 12.98
C ASN A 146 -41.57 -29.88 11.90
N ALA A 147 -41.96 -30.56 10.81
CA ALA A 147 -41.08 -30.83 9.68
C ALA A 147 -40.61 -29.53 8.99
N ILE A 148 -41.51 -28.57 8.74
CA ILE A 148 -41.14 -27.28 8.14
C ILE A 148 -40.24 -26.47 9.08
N LYS A 149 -40.52 -26.48 10.40
CA LYS A 149 -39.66 -25.81 11.40
C LYS A 149 -38.23 -26.37 11.40
N ALA A 150 -38.08 -27.70 11.35
CA ALA A 150 -36.78 -28.35 11.26
C ALA A 150 -36.04 -27.98 9.96
N ALA A 151 -36.73 -27.99 8.82
CA ALA A 151 -36.16 -27.60 7.54
C ALA A 151 -35.74 -26.11 7.49
N LEU A 152 -36.52 -25.22 8.12
CA LEU A 152 -36.16 -23.79 8.24
C LEU A 152 -34.92 -23.60 9.12
N GLN A 153 -34.82 -24.35 10.23
CA GLN A 153 -33.64 -24.32 11.08
C GLN A 153 -32.37 -24.77 10.34
N GLU A 154 -32.44 -25.90 9.61
CA GLU A 154 -31.33 -26.37 8.78
C GLU A 154 -30.95 -25.34 7.70
N SER A 155 -31.93 -24.70 7.08
CA SER A 155 -31.68 -23.65 6.09
C SER A 155 -31.00 -22.42 6.71
N PHE A 156 -31.39 -22.02 7.93
CA PHE A 156 -30.74 -20.93 8.65
C PHE A 156 -29.27 -21.22 8.95
N GLU A 157 -28.98 -22.40 9.49
CA GLU A 157 -27.60 -22.83 9.79
C GLU A 157 -26.76 -22.82 8.50
N LYS A 158 -27.30 -23.34 7.41
CA LYS A 158 -26.63 -23.34 6.10
C LYS A 158 -26.40 -21.94 5.55
N ILE A 159 -27.37 -21.03 5.70
CA ILE A 159 -27.24 -19.65 5.25
C ILE A 159 -26.17 -18.91 6.06
N GLU A 160 -26.15 -19.03 7.39
CA GLU A 160 -25.13 -18.41 8.23
C GLU A 160 -23.73 -18.91 7.89
N LEU A 161 -23.54 -20.24 7.82
CA LEU A 161 -22.25 -20.83 7.43
C LEU A 161 -21.78 -20.34 6.06
N THR A 162 -22.68 -20.30 5.07
CA THR A 162 -22.35 -19.83 3.71
C THR A 162 -22.01 -18.34 3.72
N LYS A 163 -22.74 -17.54 4.49
CA LYS A 163 -22.51 -16.09 4.62
C LYS A 163 -21.17 -15.80 5.27
N ASP A 164 -20.81 -16.51 6.33
CA ASP A 164 -19.52 -16.34 7.03
C ASP A 164 -18.33 -16.72 6.15
N LYS A 165 -18.43 -17.85 5.44
CA LYS A 165 -17.42 -18.24 4.46
C LYS A 165 -17.29 -17.21 3.33
N THR A 166 -18.42 -16.72 2.82
CA THR A 166 -18.45 -15.71 1.74
C THR A 166 -17.86 -14.38 2.21
N ASN A 167 -18.14 -13.95 3.44
CA ASN A 167 -17.54 -12.77 4.07
C ASN A 167 -16.02 -12.92 4.22
N THR A 168 -15.55 -14.09 4.67
CA THR A 168 -14.11 -14.36 4.83
C THR A 168 -13.38 -14.31 3.48
N GLU A 169 -13.95 -14.93 2.45
CA GLU A 169 -13.42 -14.86 1.08
C GLU A 169 -13.44 -13.43 0.53
N LYS A 170 -14.51 -12.67 0.78
CA LYS A 170 -14.62 -11.26 0.39
C LYS A 170 -13.52 -10.41 1.02
N ASN A 171 -13.33 -10.52 2.34
CA ASN A 171 -12.30 -9.77 3.06
C ASN A 171 -10.89 -10.11 2.53
N THR A 172 -10.63 -11.38 2.21
CA THR A 172 -9.36 -11.79 1.59
C THR A 172 -9.14 -11.15 0.21
N LEU A 173 -10.20 -11.00 -0.58
CA LEU A 173 -10.13 -10.33 -1.88
C LEU A 173 -9.97 -8.81 -1.73
N GLU A 174 -10.61 -8.20 -0.73
CA GLU A 174 -10.45 -6.78 -0.38
C GLU A 174 -9.01 -6.47 0.04
N ASP A 175 -8.39 -7.33 0.87
CA ASP A 175 -6.98 -7.20 1.26
C ASP A 175 -6.05 -7.26 0.03
N LYS A 176 -6.28 -8.21 -0.88
CA LYS A 176 -5.52 -8.32 -2.14
C LYS A 176 -5.73 -7.12 -3.06
N ARG A 177 -6.97 -6.60 -3.13
CA ARG A 177 -7.28 -5.40 -3.93
C ARG A 177 -6.57 -4.18 -3.37
N GLY A 178 -6.53 -4.06 -2.03
CA GLY A 178 -5.71 -3.08 -1.33
C GLY A 178 -4.26 -3.19 -1.79
N GLU A 179 -3.63 -4.36 -1.64
CA GLU A 179 -2.23 -4.57 -2.04
C GLU A 179 -1.93 -4.16 -3.49
N GLU A 180 -2.80 -4.47 -4.45
CA GLU A 180 -2.62 -4.07 -5.85
C GLU A 180 -2.79 -2.56 -6.07
N GLN A 181 -3.68 -1.91 -5.32
CA GLN A 181 -3.83 -0.46 -5.32
C GLN A 181 -2.57 0.21 -4.74
N ASP A 182 -2.01 -0.36 -3.67
CA ASP A 182 -0.76 0.08 -3.07
C ASP A 182 0.35 0.10 -4.12
N LEU A 183 0.54 -1.05 -4.74
CA LEU A 183 1.54 -1.29 -5.76
C LEU A 183 1.38 -0.38 -6.99
N ARG A 184 0.14 -0.11 -7.40
CA ARG A 184 -0.13 0.78 -8.53
C ARG A 184 0.33 2.20 -8.24
N GLN A 185 -0.08 2.76 -7.10
CA GLN A 185 0.27 4.14 -6.78
C GLN A 185 1.78 4.28 -6.52
N ILE A 186 2.42 3.27 -5.95
CA ILE A 186 3.88 3.25 -5.85
C ILE A 186 4.54 3.34 -7.24
N GLN A 187 4.05 2.58 -8.21
CA GLN A 187 4.55 2.65 -9.59
C GLN A 187 4.24 3.98 -10.27
N GLU A 188 3.12 4.62 -9.97
CA GLU A 188 2.78 5.97 -10.46
C GLU A 188 3.72 7.04 -9.89
N LEU A 189 4.11 6.93 -8.62
CA LEU A 189 5.11 7.81 -8.02
C LEU A 189 6.50 7.58 -8.60
N GLN A 190 6.87 6.32 -8.82
CA GLN A 190 8.13 5.98 -9.46
C GLN A 190 8.18 6.51 -10.90
N LYS A 191 7.10 6.31 -11.66
CA LYS A 191 6.99 6.83 -13.03
C LYS A 191 7.24 8.34 -13.07
N ARG A 192 6.61 9.11 -12.16
CA ARG A 192 6.81 10.57 -12.06
C ARG A 192 8.27 10.95 -11.79
N ARG A 193 8.93 10.28 -10.83
CA ARG A 193 10.36 10.52 -10.56
C ARG A 193 11.23 10.24 -11.80
N ILE A 194 10.94 9.16 -12.52
CA ILE A 194 11.69 8.80 -13.74
C ILE A 194 11.43 9.81 -14.88
N GLU A 195 10.21 10.37 -14.96
CA GLU A 195 9.87 11.44 -15.91
C GLU A 195 10.61 12.74 -15.59
N GLU A 196 10.73 13.12 -14.32
CA GLU A 196 11.53 14.28 -13.89
C GLU A 196 13.02 14.08 -14.27
N ASP A 197 13.59 12.90 -13.98
CA ASP A 197 14.97 12.54 -14.38
C ASP A 197 15.15 12.58 -15.91
N LYS A 198 14.10 12.24 -16.68
CA LYS A 198 14.13 12.28 -18.14
C LYS A 198 14.20 13.71 -18.66
N ASP A 199 13.40 14.59 -18.09
CA ASP A 199 13.29 15.97 -18.53
C ASP A 199 14.60 16.72 -18.26
N GLU A 200 15.20 16.51 -17.08
CA GLU A 200 16.54 17.01 -16.76
C GLU A 200 17.58 16.51 -17.78
N LYS A 201 17.60 15.21 -18.09
CA LYS A 201 18.55 14.65 -19.06
C LYS A 201 18.32 15.13 -20.49
N ARG A 202 17.07 15.37 -20.89
CA ARG A 202 16.74 15.91 -22.21
C ARG A 202 17.16 17.36 -22.35
N GLU A 203 16.94 18.17 -21.33
CA GLU A 203 17.40 19.56 -21.31
C GLU A 203 18.92 19.62 -21.50
N ILE A 204 19.64 18.79 -20.74
CA ILE A 204 21.09 18.62 -20.89
C ILE A 204 21.46 18.14 -22.31
N LEU A 205 20.71 17.21 -22.89
CA LEU A 205 21.00 16.67 -24.23
C LEU A 205 20.83 17.72 -25.32
N GLU A 206 19.78 18.52 -25.23
CA GLU A 206 19.57 19.63 -26.18
C GLU A 206 20.66 20.70 -26.05
N ILE A 207 21.12 20.98 -24.83
CA ILE A 207 22.21 21.94 -24.58
C ILE A 207 23.59 21.38 -25.02
N SER A 208 23.79 20.06 -24.94
CA SER A 208 25.10 19.41 -25.19
C SER A 208 25.29 18.87 -26.61
N LYS A 209 24.29 18.99 -27.50
CA LYS A 209 24.36 18.54 -28.90
C LYS A 209 25.61 19.11 -29.61
N GLY A 210 26.52 18.21 -29.98
CA GLY A 210 27.76 18.54 -30.72
C GLY A 210 29.01 18.76 -29.85
N GLN A 211 28.92 18.60 -28.53
CA GLN A 211 30.03 18.82 -27.59
C GLN A 211 30.27 17.65 -26.62
N GLU A 212 30.01 16.40 -27.03
CA GLU A 212 30.12 15.20 -26.18
C GLU A 212 31.49 15.03 -25.49
N SER A 213 32.61 15.39 -26.13
CA SER A 213 33.94 15.30 -25.51
C SER A 213 34.20 16.39 -24.46
N ILE A 214 33.58 17.56 -24.64
CA ILE A 214 33.60 18.63 -23.64
C ILE A 214 32.66 18.26 -22.50
N TYR A 215 31.51 17.66 -22.80
CA TYR A 215 30.54 17.19 -21.81
C TYR A 215 31.08 16.06 -20.93
N GLN A 216 31.87 15.11 -21.47
CA GLN A 216 32.55 14.11 -20.62
C GLN A 216 33.60 14.73 -19.68
N ASN A 217 34.34 15.74 -20.14
CA ASN A 217 35.30 16.48 -19.29
C ASN A 217 34.60 17.42 -18.30
N ILE A 218 33.48 18.03 -18.70
CA ILE A 218 32.64 18.87 -17.86
C ILE A 218 31.91 18.01 -16.83
N ILE A 219 31.43 16.78 -17.12
CA ILE A 219 30.87 15.87 -16.11
C ILE A 219 31.94 15.54 -15.07
N ALA A 220 33.17 15.23 -15.47
CA ALA A 220 34.23 14.91 -14.50
C ALA A 220 34.57 16.10 -13.59
N ASN A 221 34.59 17.33 -14.14
CA ASN A 221 34.83 18.55 -13.37
C ASN A 221 33.60 19.01 -12.57
N ILE A 222 32.38 18.93 -13.12
CA ILE A 222 31.12 19.22 -12.43
C ILE A 222 30.80 18.17 -11.38
N GLU A 223 31.15 16.88 -11.51
CA GLU A 223 30.95 15.92 -10.43
C GLU A 223 31.84 16.26 -9.22
N LYS A 224 33.06 16.76 -9.46
CA LYS A 224 33.99 17.25 -8.43
C LYS A 224 33.54 18.58 -7.82
N ASP A 225 33.15 19.54 -8.66
CA ASP A 225 32.72 20.87 -8.24
C ASP A 225 31.31 20.84 -7.66
N ALA A 226 30.36 20.07 -8.20
CA ALA A 226 29.00 19.94 -7.68
C ALA A 226 28.92 19.13 -6.38
N ALA A 227 29.83 18.22 -6.09
CA ALA A 227 29.91 17.63 -4.75
C ALA A 227 30.29 18.71 -3.71
N THR A 228 31.25 19.57 -4.06
CA THR A 228 31.75 20.67 -3.22
C THR A 228 30.76 21.86 -3.15
N ILE A 229 30.08 22.17 -4.25
CA ILE A 229 29.07 23.25 -4.35
C ILE A 229 27.74 22.80 -3.76
N ARG A 230 27.32 21.53 -3.90
CA ARG A 230 26.14 21.01 -3.16
C ARG A 230 26.38 21.02 -1.66
N THR A 231 27.61 20.77 -1.23
CA THR A 231 28.03 20.94 0.18
C THR A 231 27.81 22.39 0.62
N GLU A 232 28.29 23.37 -0.14
CA GLU A 232 28.17 24.80 0.21
C GLU A 232 26.74 25.39 0.06
N LEU A 233 25.98 24.99 -0.97
CA LEU A 233 24.61 25.47 -1.21
C LEU A 233 23.60 24.90 -0.18
N PHE A 234 23.81 23.70 0.35
CA PHE A 234 22.92 23.11 1.36
C PHE A 234 23.06 23.77 2.74
N VAL A 235 24.23 24.31 3.06
CA VAL A 235 24.44 25.11 4.27
C VAL A 235 23.67 26.45 4.21
N LEU A 236 23.35 26.92 2.99
CA LEU A 236 22.71 28.21 2.73
C LEU A 236 21.20 28.13 2.50
N SER A 237 20.62 26.93 2.33
CA SER A 237 19.21 26.75 1.92
C SER A 237 18.18 26.91 3.05
N GLY A 238 18.61 26.92 4.32
CA GLY A 238 17.71 27.12 5.46
C GLY A 238 16.58 26.08 5.59
N THR A 239 16.73 24.90 4.97
CA THR A 239 15.74 23.82 4.98
C THR A 239 15.96 22.85 6.15
N ASP A 240 14.90 22.13 6.56
CA ASP A 240 14.97 21.05 7.57
C ASP A 240 15.68 19.77 7.05
N ALA A 241 16.20 19.79 5.82
CA ALA A 241 16.88 18.67 5.19
C ALA A 241 18.29 18.46 5.76
N ILE A 242 18.74 17.21 5.90
CA ILE A 242 20.06 16.87 6.43
C ILE A 242 21.11 17.18 5.35
N PRO A 243 22.07 18.11 5.58
CA PRO A 243 23.14 18.39 4.62
C PRO A 243 23.93 17.15 4.25
N PHE A 244 24.45 17.10 3.03
CA PHE A 244 25.09 15.89 2.52
C PHE A 244 26.30 15.45 3.36
N GLU A 245 27.19 16.35 3.78
CA GLU A 245 28.33 16.00 4.64
C GLU A 245 27.85 15.42 5.96
N ARG A 246 26.80 16.00 6.55
CA ARG A 246 26.21 15.51 7.78
C ARG A 246 25.58 14.13 7.57
N ALA A 247 24.84 13.93 6.49
CA ALA A 247 24.28 12.64 6.13
C ALA A 247 25.38 11.58 5.94
N LEU A 248 26.48 11.94 5.26
CA LEU A 248 27.63 11.06 5.08
C LEU A 248 28.32 10.73 6.39
N GLU A 249 28.51 11.71 7.29
CA GLU A 249 29.05 11.50 8.62
C GLU A 249 28.18 10.50 9.41
N LEU A 250 26.86 10.70 9.41
CA LEU A 250 25.90 9.81 10.08
C LEU A 250 25.90 8.41 9.46
N ALA A 251 25.95 8.31 8.13
CA ALA A 251 26.05 7.04 7.42
C ALA A 251 27.37 6.32 7.76
N ASN A 252 28.48 7.04 7.88
CA ASN A 252 29.77 6.48 8.29
C ASN A 252 29.74 6.00 9.75
N ILE A 253 29.09 6.73 10.66
CA ILE A 253 28.87 6.30 12.04
C ILE A 253 28.05 5.00 12.07
N ALA A 254 26.93 4.97 11.32
CA ALA A 254 26.05 3.80 11.26
C ALA A 254 26.75 2.60 10.61
N SER A 255 27.52 2.82 9.55
CA SER A 255 28.35 1.84 8.86
C SER A 255 29.37 1.20 9.80
N ARG A 256 30.14 2.00 10.54
CA ARG A 256 31.11 1.47 11.53
C ARG A 256 30.47 0.60 12.61
N LYS A 257 29.23 0.89 12.99
CA LYS A 257 28.50 0.17 14.05
C LYS A 257 27.81 -1.10 13.55
N THR A 258 27.43 -1.14 12.27
CA THR A 258 26.59 -2.22 11.73
C THR A 258 27.30 -3.10 10.71
N GLY A 259 28.32 -2.59 10.02
CA GLY A 259 28.99 -3.22 8.88
C GLY A 259 28.26 -3.01 7.54
N VAL A 260 27.22 -2.18 7.51
CA VAL A 260 26.48 -1.86 6.27
C VAL A 260 27.14 -0.67 5.57
N ARG A 261 27.37 -0.79 4.26
CA ARG A 261 28.04 0.24 3.45
C ARG A 261 27.34 1.61 3.56
N SER A 262 28.12 2.67 3.81
CA SER A 262 27.58 4.04 4.02
C SER A 262 26.71 4.51 2.86
N ALA A 263 27.14 4.26 1.62
CA ALA A 263 26.39 4.60 0.42
C ALA A 263 25.03 3.89 0.33
N LEU A 264 24.89 2.65 0.83
CA LEU A 264 23.59 1.98 0.88
C LEU A 264 22.66 2.64 1.92
N VAL A 265 23.20 3.00 3.09
CA VAL A 265 22.43 3.72 4.13
C VAL A 265 21.93 5.06 3.58
N LEU A 266 22.79 5.82 2.90
CA LEU A 266 22.42 7.06 2.21
C LEU A 266 21.35 6.81 1.14
N GLY A 267 21.51 5.77 0.33
CA GLY A 267 20.54 5.41 -0.71
C GLY A 267 19.15 5.13 -0.16
N VAL A 268 19.06 4.43 0.98
CA VAL A 268 17.78 4.17 1.65
C VAL A 268 17.19 5.45 2.24
N ILE A 269 17.95 6.22 3.04
CA ILE A 269 17.42 7.45 3.64
C ILE A 269 16.99 8.47 2.57
N ALA A 270 17.72 8.55 1.46
CA ALA A 270 17.33 9.37 0.31
C ALA A 270 16.04 8.87 -0.34
N GLN A 271 15.89 7.55 -0.51
CA GLN A 271 14.65 6.98 -1.04
C GLN A 271 13.45 7.25 -0.14
N GLU A 272 13.64 7.18 1.18
CA GLU A 272 12.58 7.33 2.18
C GLU A 272 12.14 8.78 2.38
N SER A 273 13.08 9.73 2.47
CA SER A 273 12.76 11.10 2.89
C SER A 273 13.54 12.18 2.15
N ASN A 274 14.26 11.84 1.09
CA ASN A 274 15.23 12.72 0.44
C ASN A 274 16.22 13.33 1.46
N LEU A 275 16.86 12.48 2.25
CA LEU A 275 17.80 12.91 3.31
C LEU A 275 17.14 13.79 4.39
N GLY A 276 15.91 13.45 4.78
CA GLY A 276 15.21 14.15 5.87
C GLY A 276 14.45 15.41 5.46
N GLU A 277 14.43 15.78 4.18
CA GLU A 277 13.59 16.87 3.69
C GLU A 277 12.08 16.57 3.84
N ASN A 278 11.70 15.31 3.63
CA ASN A 278 10.31 14.85 3.60
C ASN A 278 10.04 13.84 4.72
N VAL A 279 10.02 14.31 5.98
CA VAL A 279 9.77 13.45 7.16
C VAL A 279 8.30 13.23 7.50
N GLY A 280 7.39 13.88 6.78
CA GLY A 280 5.94 13.79 6.99
C GLY A 280 5.26 15.14 6.97
N GLN A 281 3.96 15.14 6.70
CA GLN A 281 3.13 16.36 6.61
C GLN A 281 1.78 16.21 7.32
N CYS A 282 1.60 15.12 8.06
CA CYS A 282 0.37 14.84 8.78
C CYS A 282 0.63 14.76 10.29
N LEU A 283 -0.39 15.14 11.05
CA LEU A 283 -0.45 15.02 12.51
C LEU A 283 -1.57 14.05 12.86
N LEU A 284 -1.31 13.13 13.79
CA LEU A 284 -2.37 12.30 14.37
C LEU A 284 -3.35 13.22 15.13
N THR A 285 -4.64 12.91 15.10
CA THR A 285 -5.65 13.61 15.92
C THR A 285 -6.56 12.65 16.68
N ASN A 286 -6.68 11.39 16.23
CA ASN A 286 -7.66 10.42 16.72
C ASN A 286 -9.12 10.91 16.67
N ASN A 287 -9.42 11.80 15.71
CA ASN A 287 -10.74 12.41 15.57
C ASN A 287 -11.13 12.50 14.07
N PRO A 288 -12.29 11.96 13.65
CA PRO A 288 -13.34 11.33 14.48
C PRO A 288 -13.03 9.91 14.96
N GLN A 289 -12.09 9.22 14.32
CA GLN A 289 -11.74 7.85 14.69
C GLN A 289 -10.28 7.75 15.13
N LYS A 290 -9.98 6.77 15.98
CA LYS A 290 -8.60 6.40 16.31
C LYS A 290 -7.83 6.15 15.02
N GLY A 291 -6.64 6.75 14.87
CA GLY A 291 -5.83 6.67 13.67
C GLY A 291 -6.09 7.74 12.61
N ASP A 292 -7.13 8.56 12.74
CA ASP A 292 -7.34 9.73 11.89
C ASP A 292 -6.46 10.90 12.32
N GLY A 293 -6.24 11.84 11.39
CA GLY A 293 -5.37 12.98 11.59
C GLY A 293 -5.69 14.16 10.67
N LYS A 294 -4.75 15.11 10.59
CA LYS A 294 -4.87 16.29 9.72
C LYS A 294 -3.54 16.66 9.08
N GLY A 295 -3.59 17.30 7.93
CA GLY A 295 -2.41 17.91 7.32
C GLY A 295 -1.91 19.09 8.16
N ILE A 296 -0.60 19.20 8.36
CA ILE A 296 0.01 20.26 9.19
C ILE A 296 -0.27 21.66 8.63
N ASN A 297 -0.12 21.83 7.32
CA ASN A 297 -0.25 23.14 6.66
C ASN A 297 -1.69 23.50 6.28
N THR A 298 -2.52 22.49 5.98
CA THR A 298 -3.86 22.70 5.41
C THR A 298 -4.98 22.52 6.42
N GLY A 299 -4.73 21.85 7.55
CA GLY A 299 -5.77 21.41 8.47
C GLY A 299 -6.75 20.39 7.86
N ARG A 300 -6.52 19.95 6.62
CA ARG A 300 -7.37 18.97 5.92
C ARG A 300 -7.39 17.68 6.73
N ILE A 301 -8.58 17.17 7.01
CA ILE A 301 -8.74 15.88 7.69
C ILE A 301 -8.28 14.75 6.77
N PHE A 302 -7.44 13.88 7.32
CA PHE A 302 -7.00 12.64 6.70
C PHE A 302 -7.50 11.47 7.54
N LYS A 303 -8.19 10.53 6.88
CA LYS A 303 -8.49 9.25 7.48
C LYS A 303 -7.25 8.37 7.43
N GLN A 304 -7.10 7.43 8.37
CA GLN A 304 -6.04 6.41 8.31
C GLN A 304 -4.61 6.98 8.36
N VAL A 305 -4.38 8.14 8.98
CA VAL A 305 -3.02 8.67 9.21
C VAL A 305 -2.14 7.64 9.92
N MET A 306 -2.71 6.80 10.77
CA MET A 306 -1.97 5.74 11.42
C MET A 306 -2.86 4.51 11.67
N LYS A 307 -2.29 3.30 11.57
CA LYS A 307 -3.07 2.06 11.74
C LYS A 307 -3.55 1.91 13.19
N PRO A 308 -4.86 1.92 13.47
CA PRO A 308 -5.38 2.04 14.84
C PRO A 308 -5.00 0.87 15.76
N SER A 309 -5.01 -0.34 15.20
CA SER A 309 -4.76 -1.59 15.94
C SER A 309 -3.29 -1.96 16.08
N ARG A 310 -2.40 -1.31 15.32
CA ARG A 310 -0.97 -1.67 15.27
C ARG A 310 -0.07 -0.56 15.78
N ASP A 311 -0.31 0.68 15.35
CA ASP A 311 0.71 1.74 15.44
C ASP A 311 0.31 2.89 16.37
N VAL A 312 -0.97 3.19 16.54
CA VAL A 312 -1.41 4.37 17.32
C VAL A 312 -0.92 4.32 18.77
N ASP A 313 -1.18 3.25 19.51
CA ASP A 313 -0.79 3.18 20.93
C ASP A 313 0.74 3.13 21.10
N ILE A 314 1.43 2.51 20.15
CA ILE A 314 2.89 2.44 20.12
C ILE A 314 3.48 3.82 19.88
N PHE A 315 2.93 4.57 18.91
CA PHE A 315 3.33 5.95 18.63
C PHE A 315 3.14 6.84 19.85
N LEU A 316 1.97 6.79 20.49
CA LEU A 316 1.71 7.57 21.70
C LEU A 316 2.75 7.25 22.78
N ASN A 317 3.11 5.97 22.97
CA ASN A 317 4.14 5.57 23.93
C ASN A 317 5.53 6.11 23.56
N VAL A 318 5.97 5.92 22.30
CA VAL A 318 7.27 6.42 21.81
C VAL A 318 7.40 7.93 22.03
N VAL A 319 6.38 8.71 21.64
CA VAL A 319 6.44 10.17 21.77
C VAL A 319 6.37 10.61 23.25
N ASN A 320 5.57 9.94 24.07
CA ASN A 320 5.50 10.24 25.50
C ASN A 320 6.82 9.94 26.23
N LYS A 321 7.51 8.86 25.87
CA LYS A 321 8.85 8.54 26.41
C LYS A 321 9.86 9.66 26.11
N LEU A 322 9.74 10.30 24.94
CA LEU A 322 10.57 11.43 24.53
C LEU A 322 10.18 12.75 25.24
N GLY A 323 9.09 12.77 26.01
CA GLY A 323 8.58 13.99 26.66
C GLY A 323 7.94 14.98 25.69
N LEU A 324 7.53 14.53 24.51
CA LEU A 324 6.96 15.36 23.44
C LEU A 324 5.44 15.24 23.37
N ASN A 325 4.78 16.15 22.64
CA ASN A 325 3.34 16.07 22.39
C ASN A 325 3.03 15.19 21.16
N PRO A 326 2.38 14.02 21.30
CA PRO A 326 2.07 13.13 20.17
C PRO A 326 1.21 13.76 19.08
N TYR A 327 0.38 14.75 19.41
CA TYR A 327 -0.47 15.43 18.45
C TYR A 327 0.24 16.59 17.72
N GLY A 328 1.49 16.88 18.11
CA GLY A 328 2.36 17.87 17.48
C GLY A 328 3.49 17.27 16.65
N MET A 329 3.66 15.95 16.66
CA MET A 329 4.73 15.28 15.90
C MET A 329 4.28 14.92 14.50
N VAL A 330 5.09 15.30 13.50
CA VAL A 330 4.83 15.00 12.10
C VAL A 330 5.08 13.53 11.77
N VAL A 331 4.18 12.97 10.98
CA VAL A 331 4.29 11.63 10.41
C VAL A 331 3.90 11.65 8.94
N SER A 332 4.26 10.59 8.21
CA SER A 332 3.83 10.44 6.83
C SER A 332 2.31 10.48 6.70
N CYS A 333 1.83 11.18 5.67
CA CYS A 333 0.41 11.18 5.34
C CYS A 333 0.00 9.85 4.72
N PRO A 334 -1.26 9.44 4.89
CA PRO A 334 -1.75 8.21 4.30
C PRO A 334 -1.78 8.32 2.78
N PRO A 335 -1.30 7.29 2.06
CA PRO A 335 -1.52 7.19 0.62
C PRO A 335 -3.02 6.94 0.33
N SER A 336 -3.42 6.86 -0.94
CA SER A 336 -4.84 6.68 -1.30
C SER A 336 -5.41 5.31 -0.92
N TYR A 337 -4.55 4.38 -0.51
CA TYR A 337 -4.82 2.95 -0.39
C TYR A 337 -4.52 2.36 1.00
N GLY A 338 -3.95 3.13 1.92
CA GLY A 338 -3.38 2.56 3.14
C GLY A 338 -3.13 3.58 4.24
N TYR A 339 -2.30 3.19 5.20
CA TYR A 339 -2.01 4.01 6.36
C TYR A 339 -0.73 4.80 6.17
N GLY A 340 -0.69 6.01 6.73
CA GLY A 340 0.54 6.77 6.91
C GLY A 340 1.27 6.35 8.18
N GLY A 341 1.82 7.33 8.89
CA GLY A 341 2.29 7.15 10.26
C GLY A 341 3.77 6.81 10.37
N ALA A 342 4.51 6.80 9.26
CA ALA A 342 5.96 6.65 9.29
C ALA A 342 6.62 7.89 9.91
N MET A 343 7.66 7.67 10.72
CA MET A 343 8.29 8.70 11.54
C MET A 343 9.71 8.99 11.04
N GLY A 344 10.04 10.27 10.96
CA GLY A 344 11.41 10.78 10.77
C GLY A 344 12.11 10.37 9.47
N PRO A 345 13.42 10.64 9.34
CA PRO A 345 14.16 10.46 8.09
C PRO A 345 14.18 9.01 7.57
N ALA A 346 14.12 8.03 8.47
CA ALA A 346 14.11 6.61 8.13
C ALA A 346 12.72 6.09 7.71
N GLN A 347 11.66 6.89 7.91
CA GLN A 347 10.26 6.51 7.66
C GLN A 347 9.88 5.17 8.34
N PHE A 348 10.32 4.97 9.58
CA PHE A 348 9.91 3.79 10.35
C PHE A 348 8.49 3.99 10.88
N ILE A 349 7.61 3.00 10.65
CA ILE A 349 6.34 2.93 11.37
C ILE A 349 6.60 2.62 12.86
N PRO A 350 5.72 3.06 13.79
CA PRO A 350 5.91 2.89 15.23
C PRO A 350 6.18 1.45 15.65
N SER A 351 5.43 0.49 15.11
CA SER A 351 5.62 -0.93 15.40
C SER A 351 6.98 -1.48 14.94
N THR A 352 7.59 -0.92 13.89
CA THR A 352 8.96 -1.27 13.48
C THR A 352 9.97 -0.60 14.40
N TRP A 353 9.80 0.68 14.73
CA TRP A 353 10.72 1.44 15.59
C TRP A 353 10.99 0.73 16.92
N VAL A 354 9.94 0.29 17.60
CA VAL A 354 10.07 -0.37 18.92
C VAL A 354 10.81 -1.71 18.87
N LEU A 355 10.90 -2.38 17.71
CA LEU A 355 11.72 -3.59 17.56
C LEU A 355 13.21 -3.28 17.58
N PHE A 356 13.59 -2.03 17.29
CA PHE A 356 14.97 -1.58 17.21
C PHE A 356 15.35 -0.60 18.32
N GLU A 357 14.40 -0.09 19.11
CA GLU A 357 14.58 0.97 20.12
C GLU A 357 15.83 0.74 21.00
N ASP A 358 15.95 -0.40 21.67
CA ASP A 358 17.09 -0.70 22.54
C ASP A 358 18.43 -0.75 21.80
N ARG A 359 18.42 -1.29 20.57
CA ARG A 359 19.63 -1.40 19.74
C ARG A 359 20.04 -0.05 19.19
N ILE A 360 19.08 0.81 18.86
CA ILE A 360 19.32 2.19 18.45
C ILE A 360 19.91 2.93 19.62
N ALA A 361 19.27 2.91 20.81
CA ALA A 361 19.74 3.59 22.01
C ALA A 361 21.20 3.22 22.36
N LYS A 362 21.50 1.92 22.35
CA LYS A 362 22.86 1.42 22.59
C LYS A 362 23.89 1.93 21.58
N LEU A 363 23.50 2.05 20.32
CA LEU A 363 24.42 2.44 19.25
C LEU A 363 24.52 3.95 19.06
N SER A 364 23.44 4.69 19.25
CA SER A 364 23.44 6.15 19.11
C SER A 364 23.95 6.84 20.35
N GLY A 365 23.64 6.29 21.53
CA GLY A 365 23.88 6.92 22.84
C GLY A 365 22.67 7.71 23.36
N ASN A 366 21.58 7.79 22.60
CA ASN A 366 20.36 8.49 23.02
C ASN A 366 19.43 7.53 23.77
N SER A 367 18.92 7.94 24.93
CA SER A 367 17.99 7.13 25.72
C SER A 367 16.90 8.03 26.34
N PRO A 368 15.65 7.95 25.88
CA PRO A 368 15.18 7.13 24.75
C PRO A 368 15.67 7.65 23.39
N PRO A 369 15.79 6.79 22.37
CA PRO A 369 16.15 7.21 21.02
C PRO A 369 14.95 7.87 20.32
N ASP A 370 15.23 8.83 19.44
CA ASP A 370 14.25 9.70 18.79
C ASP A 370 14.15 9.40 17.28
N PRO A 371 12.98 8.95 16.77
CA PRO A 371 12.77 8.72 15.33
C PRO A 371 13.08 9.92 14.43
N TRP A 372 12.88 11.14 14.93
CA TRP A 372 13.12 12.38 14.17
C TRP A 372 14.56 12.87 14.29
N ASN A 373 15.36 12.30 15.21
CA ASN A 373 16.78 12.60 15.30
C ASN A 373 17.54 11.90 14.15
N PRO A 374 18.30 12.63 13.31
CA PRO A 374 19.03 12.04 12.18
C PRO A 374 19.98 10.91 12.57
N ARG A 375 20.64 10.98 13.72
CA ARG A 375 21.59 9.94 14.15
C ARG A 375 20.89 8.64 14.49
N ASP A 376 19.77 8.73 15.22
CA ASP A 376 18.96 7.56 15.56
C ASP A 376 18.32 6.96 14.30
N ALA A 377 17.81 7.78 13.39
CA ALA A 377 17.24 7.34 12.12
C ALA A 377 18.25 6.59 11.24
N PHE A 378 19.46 7.12 11.03
CA PHE A 378 20.50 6.45 10.24
C PHE A 378 20.94 5.13 10.86
N ILE A 379 21.06 5.08 12.19
CA ILE A 379 21.39 3.86 12.93
C ILE A 379 20.26 2.84 12.80
N ALA A 380 19.01 3.26 12.92
CA ALA A 380 17.83 2.41 12.74
C ALA A 380 17.82 1.78 11.34
N SER A 381 18.02 2.57 10.29
CA SER A 381 18.04 2.06 8.92
C SER A 381 19.19 1.08 8.71
N ALA A 382 20.39 1.40 9.19
CA ALA A 382 21.54 0.50 9.07
C ALA A 382 21.36 -0.81 9.85
N LEU A 383 20.71 -0.78 11.02
CA LEU A 383 20.37 -1.98 11.78
C LEU A 383 19.40 -2.88 11.03
N LEU A 384 18.32 -2.32 10.47
CA LEU A 384 17.36 -3.08 9.67
C LEU A 384 18.00 -3.65 8.40
N LEU A 385 18.83 -2.87 7.70
CA LEU A 385 19.56 -3.34 6.52
C LEU A 385 20.54 -4.48 6.87
N LYS A 386 21.22 -4.38 8.01
CA LYS A 386 22.11 -5.43 8.51
C LYS A 386 21.33 -6.73 8.71
N ASP A 387 20.22 -6.68 9.43
CA ASP A 387 19.38 -7.85 9.72
C ASP A 387 18.77 -8.43 8.43
N ASN A 388 18.49 -7.57 7.45
CA ASN A 388 18.02 -7.98 6.13
C ASN A 388 19.13 -8.57 5.23
N GLY A 389 20.39 -8.56 5.68
CA GLY A 389 21.52 -9.24 5.03
C GLY A 389 22.49 -8.33 4.27
N ALA A 390 22.35 -7.00 4.36
CA ALA A 390 23.21 -6.05 3.65
C ALA A 390 24.69 -6.14 4.08
N GLY A 391 24.98 -6.64 5.29
CA GLY A 391 26.35 -6.79 5.79
C GLY A 391 27.25 -7.72 4.96
N LYS A 392 26.70 -8.45 3.98
CA LYS A 392 27.50 -9.22 3.01
C LYS A 392 28.23 -8.34 1.99
N GLY A 393 27.81 -7.09 1.81
CA GLY A 393 28.48 -6.11 0.93
C GLY A 393 28.42 -6.41 -0.57
N THR A 394 27.60 -7.36 -1.01
CA THR A 394 27.41 -7.66 -2.44
C THR A 394 26.17 -6.96 -2.99
N TYR A 395 26.21 -6.55 -4.26
CA TYR A 395 25.08 -5.89 -4.93
C TYR A 395 23.75 -6.65 -4.72
N THR A 396 23.74 -7.96 -4.92
CA THR A 396 22.55 -8.79 -4.75
C THR A 396 22.04 -8.80 -3.31
N ALA A 397 22.94 -8.84 -2.32
CA ALA A 397 22.56 -8.84 -0.91
C ALA A 397 22.02 -7.48 -0.46
N GLU A 398 22.67 -6.39 -0.89
CA GLU A 398 22.24 -5.02 -0.59
C GLU A 398 20.89 -4.70 -1.24
N ARG A 399 20.72 -5.05 -2.53
CA ARG A 399 19.44 -4.88 -3.24
C ARG A 399 18.31 -5.66 -2.57
N LEU A 400 18.56 -6.91 -2.18
CA LEU A 400 17.57 -7.71 -1.47
C LEU A 400 17.27 -7.13 -0.07
N ALA A 401 18.28 -6.59 0.61
CA ALA A 401 18.10 -5.98 1.92
C ALA A 401 17.27 -4.70 1.84
N ALA A 402 17.47 -3.87 0.81
CA ALA A 402 16.62 -2.74 0.49
C ALA A 402 15.18 -3.16 0.20
N LEU A 403 14.96 -4.21 -0.60
CA LEU A 403 13.60 -4.73 -0.84
C LEU A 403 12.90 -5.20 0.43
N ARG A 404 13.65 -5.83 1.35
CA ARG A 404 13.11 -6.25 2.65
C ARG A 404 12.84 -5.08 3.58
N TYR A 405 13.60 -3.99 3.46
CA TYR A 405 13.36 -2.76 4.20
C TYR A 405 11.96 -2.21 3.88
N PHE A 406 11.64 -2.12 2.59
CA PHE A 406 10.37 -1.58 2.11
C PHE A 406 9.20 -2.56 2.22
N ALA A 407 9.34 -3.75 1.64
CA ALA A 407 8.23 -4.68 1.45
C ALA A 407 8.14 -5.75 2.54
N GLY A 408 9.15 -5.85 3.41
CA GLY A 408 9.29 -6.95 4.36
C GLY A 408 9.70 -8.27 3.71
N TRP A 409 10.02 -9.26 4.55
CA TRP A 409 10.58 -10.55 4.11
C TRP A 409 9.66 -11.35 3.20
N LYS A 410 8.35 -11.34 3.47
CA LYS A 410 7.35 -12.09 2.70
C LYS A 410 7.21 -11.58 1.26
N ASN A 411 7.39 -10.28 1.06
CA ASN A 411 7.13 -9.64 -0.22
C ASN A 411 8.38 -9.31 -1.03
N ALA A 412 9.59 -9.43 -0.45
CA ALA A 412 10.85 -9.10 -1.12
C ALA A 412 11.15 -9.92 -2.40
N LYS A 413 10.42 -11.03 -2.63
CA LYS A 413 10.49 -11.82 -3.88
C LYS A 413 9.44 -11.43 -4.93
N LYS A 414 8.44 -10.63 -4.57
CA LYS A 414 7.39 -10.20 -5.50
C LYS A 414 7.99 -9.19 -6.47
N ARG A 415 7.95 -9.50 -7.77
CA ARG A 415 8.44 -8.63 -8.86
C ARG A 415 7.81 -7.23 -8.81
N ALA A 416 6.61 -7.14 -8.26
CA ALA A 416 5.89 -5.90 -8.03
C ALA A 416 6.65 -4.85 -7.19
N TYR A 417 7.48 -5.27 -6.25
CA TYR A 417 8.26 -4.39 -5.38
C TYR A 417 9.71 -4.21 -5.85
N ALA A 418 10.13 -4.91 -6.91
CA ALA A 418 11.53 -4.94 -7.38
C ALA A 418 12.10 -3.54 -7.60
N PHE A 419 11.25 -2.62 -8.04
CA PHE A 419 11.58 -1.23 -8.33
C PHE A 419 12.24 -0.52 -7.14
N TYR A 420 11.77 -0.75 -5.90
CA TYR A 420 12.33 -0.06 -4.73
C TYR A 420 13.79 -0.43 -4.52
N GLY A 421 14.11 -1.72 -4.67
CA GLY A 421 15.49 -2.19 -4.60
C GLY A 421 16.36 -1.60 -5.70
N ASP A 422 15.83 -1.47 -6.91
CA ASP A 422 16.55 -0.86 -8.04
C ASP A 422 16.81 0.63 -7.82
N ASP A 423 15.82 1.37 -7.33
CA ASP A 423 15.92 2.80 -7.03
C ASP A 423 16.93 3.06 -5.91
N VAL A 424 16.87 2.28 -4.80
CA VAL A 424 17.87 2.37 -3.72
C VAL A 424 19.27 2.06 -4.22
N MET A 425 19.44 1.04 -5.09
CA MET A 425 20.77 0.73 -5.62
C MET A 425 21.29 1.80 -6.58
N ALA A 426 20.40 2.47 -7.33
CA ALA A 426 20.78 3.61 -8.16
C ALA A 426 21.24 4.80 -7.29
N LEU A 427 20.50 5.12 -6.22
CA LEU A 427 20.89 6.14 -5.25
C LEU A 427 22.20 5.76 -4.53
N ALA A 428 22.36 4.50 -4.13
CA ALA A 428 23.58 4.03 -3.50
C ALA A 428 24.80 4.12 -4.44
N ALA A 429 24.62 3.87 -5.74
CA ALA A 429 25.68 4.07 -6.73
C ALA A 429 26.01 5.56 -6.90
N LYS A 430 25.00 6.45 -6.95
CA LYS A 430 25.18 7.91 -6.98
C LYS A 430 26.00 8.40 -5.78
N TYR A 431 25.62 7.99 -4.57
CA TYR A 431 26.34 8.41 -3.36
C TYR A 431 27.72 7.76 -3.24
N GLN A 432 27.92 6.54 -3.73
CA GLN A 432 29.25 5.93 -3.75
C GLN A 432 30.22 6.77 -4.60
N LYS A 433 29.81 7.20 -5.80
CA LYS A 433 30.64 8.09 -6.63
C LYS A 433 31.02 9.38 -5.90
N GLN A 434 30.07 10.00 -5.19
CA GLN A 434 30.33 11.22 -4.42
C GLN A 434 31.31 10.97 -3.27
N ILE A 435 31.18 9.84 -2.57
CA ILE A 435 32.13 9.43 -1.52
C ILE A 435 33.52 9.22 -2.11
N ASP A 436 33.63 8.53 -3.24
CA ASP A 436 34.92 8.23 -3.88
C ASP A 436 35.63 9.52 -4.29
N ILE A 437 34.90 10.51 -4.81
CA ILE A 437 35.45 11.85 -5.14
C ILE A 437 35.98 12.55 -3.89
N LEU A 438 35.22 12.54 -2.79
CA LEU A 438 35.62 13.17 -1.52
C LEU A 438 36.81 12.48 -0.85
N GLN A 439 37.04 11.20 -1.14
CA GLN A 439 38.18 10.42 -0.62
C GLN A 439 39.44 10.50 -1.48
N GLN A 440 39.34 11.02 -2.70
CA GLN A 440 40.48 11.25 -3.61
C GLN A 440 41.14 12.62 -3.40
N ASN A 441 40.51 13.52 -2.64
CA ASN A 441 41.12 14.72 -2.08
C ASN A 441 41.72 14.42 -0.71
#